data_AF-A0A085NCS1-F1
#
_entry.id   AF-A0A085NCS1-F1
#
_cell.length_a   1.000
_cell.length_b   1.000
_cell.length_c   1.000
_cell.angle_alpha   90.00
_cell.angle_beta   90.00
_cell.angle_gamma   90.00
#
_symmetry.space_group_name_H-M   'P 1'
#
loop_
_entity.id
_entity.type
_entity.pdbx_description
1 polymer ?
#
loop_
_entity_poly.entity_id
_entity_poly.type
_entity_poly.pdbx_seq_one_letter_code
_entity_poly.pdbx_strand_id
1 'polypeptide(L)'
;MPTIGRCTLLLALVTAELISLSANAEEFMPIHRFIHRTMGYTILKKTNQANRDEKYIDIIGYTAKSPNSMPGCNLVKIVEWTAWHNRKYTVGENKPNGPWKRGDDLGYAAPYEKVCKAGIPIYLYEVDRWGKRFFYTPKQTEVNLLLLSHEFQGQPFSLWAKDQWSEYAGTKRNEGGDNKYIVRLVRPKIDDDFLDK
;
A
#
# COMPACT_ATOMS: atom_id res chain seq x y z
N MET A 1 50.57 -32.48 16.68
CA MET A 1 50.33 -31.03 16.80
C MET A 1 49.42 -30.60 15.65
N PRO A 2 48.41 -29.74 15.89
CA PRO A 2 47.05 -30.06 15.48
C PRO A 2 46.59 -29.38 14.18
N THR A 3 45.90 -30.16 13.35
CA THR A 3 45.05 -29.71 12.24
C THR A 3 43.68 -29.28 12.78
N ILE A 4 43.63 -28.11 13.41
CA ILE A 4 42.38 -27.46 13.84
C ILE A 4 42.37 -26.08 13.17
N GLY A 5 41.90 -26.01 11.92
CA GLY A 5 41.96 -24.73 11.18
C GLY A 5 41.01 -24.57 10.00
N ARG A 6 40.14 -25.55 9.71
CA ARG A 6 39.19 -25.44 8.59
C ARG A 6 37.71 -25.61 8.95
N CYS A 7 37.38 -26.20 10.09
CA CYS A 7 35.96 -26.30 10.52
C CYS A 7 35.44 -25.01 11.20
N THR A 8 36.31 -24.16 11.76
CA THR A 8 35.87 -22.94 12.44
C THR A 8 35.55 -21.80 11.47
N LEU A 9 36.14 -21.80 10.27
CA LEU A 9 35.91 -20.75 9.27
C LEU A 9 34.57 -20.92 8.52
N LEU A 10 34.15 -22.17 8.25
CA LEU A 10 32.85 -22.43 7.60
C LEU A 10 31.67 -22.11 8.51
N LEU A 11 31.80 -22.32 9.83
CA LEU A 11 30.72 -22.02 10.78
C LEU A 11 30.48 -20.50 10.96
N ALA A 12 31.51 -19.68 10.73
CA ALA A 12 31.41 -18.22 10.78
C ALA A 12 30.76 -17.62 9.53
N LEU A 13 30.98 -18.20 8.33
CA LEU A 13 30.32 -17.72 7.11
C LEU A 13 28.82 -18.07 7.10
N VAL A 14 28.46 -19.27 7.55
CA VAL A 14 27.05 -19.70 7.58
C VAL A 14 26.24 -18.90 8.60
N THR A 15 26.86 -18.48 9.71
CA THR A 15 26.17 -17.62 10.70
C THR A 15 26.04 -16.16 10.24
N ALA A 16 26.99 -15.61 9.47
CA ALA A 16 26.87 -14.25 8.93
C ALA A 16 25.76 -14.11 7.87
N GLU A 17 25.56 -15.10 7.01
CA GLU A 17 24.45 -15.10 6.05
C GLU A 17 23.09 -15.31 6.74
N LEU A 18 23.01 -16.17 7.77
CA LEU A 18 21.78 -16.37 8.53
C LEU A 18 21.39 -15.17 9.42
N ILE A 19 22.35 -14.44 9.97
CA ILE A 19 22.07 -13.19 10.71
C ILE A 19 21.57 -12.09 9.76
N SER A 20 22.12 -12.02 8.54
CA SER A 20 21.69 -11.06 7.51
C SER A 20 20.26 -11.32 6.99
N LEU A 21 19.82 -12.58 6.97
CA LEU A 21 18.45 -12.95 6.57
C LEU A 21 17.42 -12.72 7.69
N SER A 22 17.84 -12.69 8.96
CA SER A 22 16.95 -12.41 10.10
C SER A 22 16.71 -10.92 10.38
N ALA A 23 17.52 -10.02 9.80
CA ALA A 23 17.41 -8.57 10.00
C ALA A 23 16.30 -7.90 9.15
N ASN A 24 15.76 -8.57 8.13
CA ASN A 24 14.74 -8.01 7.23
C ASN A 24 13.30 -8.06 7.80
N ALA A 25 13.09 -8.69 8.95
CA ALA A 25 11.75 -8.90 9.51
C ALA A 25 11.11 -7.64 10.13
N GLU A 26 11.86 -6.54 10.28
CA GLU A 26 11.39 -5.30 10.93
C GLU A 26 11.36 -4.06 10.03
N GLU A 27 11.55 -4.16 8.71
CA GLU A 27 11.66 -2.97 7.85
C GLU A 27 10.33 -2.36 7.41
N PHE A 28 9.24 -3.14 7.53
CA PHE A 28 7.91 -2.74 7.06
C PHE A 28 6.91 -2.56 8.20
N MET A 29 5.95 -1.66 7.98
CA MET A 29 4.88 -1.30 8.89
C MET A 29 3.53 -1.43 8.19
N PRO A 30 2.53 -2.09 8.80
CA PRO A 30 1.21 -2.18 8.20
C PRO A 30 0.51 -0.82 8.18
N ILE A 31 -0.21 -0.56 7.09
CA ILE A 31 -1.20 0.51 7.01
C ILE A 31 -2.57 -0.11 7.17
N HIS A 32 -3.21 0.21 8.28
CA HIS A 32 -4.55 -0.20 8.61
C HIS A 32 -5.56 0.74 7.96
N ARG A 33 -6.56 0.16 7.33
CA ARG A 33 -7.66 0.88 6.69
C ARG A 33 -8.91 0.80 7.55
N PHE A 34 -9.52 1.96 7.70
CA PHE A 34 -10.77 2.18 8.39
C PHE A 34 -11.74 2.92 7.47
N ILE A 35 -13.02 2.81 7.78
CA ILE A 35 -14.08 3.63 7.19
C ILE A 35 -14.73 4.46 8.30
N HIS A 36 -14.96 5.75 8.03
CA HIS A 36 -15.77 6.57 8.92
C HIS A 36 -17.23 6.07 8.90
N ARG A 37 -17.79 5.73 10.07
CA ARG A 37 -19.11 5.09 10.19
C ARG A 37 -20.24 5.88 9.54
N THR A 38 -20.26 7.19 9.74
CA THR A 38 -21.31 8.08 9.20
C THR A 38 -21.03 8.54 7.78
N MET A 39 -19.81 9.00 7.48
CA MET A 39 -19.48 9.64 6.20
C MET A 39 -18.94 8.68 5.14
N GLY A 40 -18.52 7.47 5.51
CA GLY A 40 -18.13 6.42 4.56
C GLY A 40 -16.78 6.58 3.88
N TYR A 41 -15.97 7.60 4.21
CA TYR A 41 -14.65 7.79 3.59
C TYR A 41 -13.54 6.97 4.26
N THR A 42 -12.46 6.72 3.51
CA THR A 42 -11.31 5.94 3.96
C THR A 42 -10.42 6.73 4.93
N ILE A 43 -10.05 6.09 6.03
CA ILE A 43 -9.07 6.58 7.00
C ILE A 43 -7.94 5.55 7.06
N LEU A 44 -6.69 6.01 6.91
CA LEU A 44 -5.48 5.19 6.98
C LEU A 44 -4.72 5.50 8.28
N LYS A 45 -4.24 4.45 8.96
CA LYS A 45 -3.50 4.56 10.23
C LYS A 45 -2.38 3.53 10.31
N LYS A 46 -1.38 3.82 11.17
CA LYS A 46 -0.28 2.89 11.50
C LYS A 46 -0.66 1.82 12.54
N THR A 47 -1.78 2.00 13.25
CA THR A 47 -2.26 1.08 14.29
C THR A 47 -3.66 0.57 13.95
N ASN A 48 -4.02 -0.58 14.51
CA ASN A 48 -5.36 -1.15 14.40
C ASN A 48 -6.37 -0.53 15.39
N GLN A 49 -6.01 0.55 16.10
CA GLN A 49 -6.89 1.21 17.06
C GLN A 49 -7.90 2.14 16.38
N ALA A 50 -9.18 1.75 16.43
CA ALA A 50 -10.29 2.56 15.95
C ALA A 50 -10.64 3.68 16.94
N ASN A 51 -10.91 4.87 16.43
CA ASN A 51 -11.63 5.89 17.18
C ASN A 51 -13.14 5.60 17.17
N ARG A 52 -13.91 6.33 17.99
CA ARG A 52 -15.37 6.16 18.16
C ARG A 52 -16.13 6.04 16.83
N ASP A 53 -15.81 6.91 15.86
CA ASP A 53 -16.54 7.00 14.58
C ASP A 53 -15.89 6.18 13.45
N GLU A 54 -15.03 5.24 13.78
CA GLU A 54 -14.26 4.47 12.81
C GLU A 54 -14.63 2.99 12.87
N LYS A 55 -14.64 2.34 11.71
CA LYS A 55 -14.79 0.90 11.57
C LYS A 55 -13.54 0.35 10.89
N TYR A 56 -12.79 -0.51 11.57
CA TYR A 56 -11.67 -1.22 10.99
C TYR A 56 -12.14 -2.13 9.85
N ILE A 57 -11.37 -2.18 8.76
CA ILE A 57 -11.64 -3.04 7.61
C ILE A 57 -10.54 -4.10 7.51
N ASP A 58 -9.31 -3.69 7.24
CA ASP A 58 -8.18 -4.57 6.92
C ASP A 58 -6.83 -3.83 7.00
N ILE A 59 -5.75 -4.55 6.69
CA ILE A 59 -4.46 -3.95 6.34
C ILE A 59 -4.46 -3.75 4.82
N ILE A 60 -4.33 -2.51 4.36
CA ILE A 60 -4.38 -2.16 2.92
C ILE A 60 -3.04 -2.41 2.21
N GLY A 61 -1.96 -2.51 2.99
CA GLY A 61 -0.61 -2.73 2.49
C GLY A 61 0.42 -2.30 3.54
N TYR A 62 1.69 -2.27 3.13
CA TYR A 62 2.81 -1.97 4.02
C TYR A 62 3.62 -0.80 3.50
N THR A 63 4.10 0.04 4.43
CA THR A 63 5.10 1.09 4.20
C THR A 63 6.42 0.68 4.82
N ALA A 64 7.52 1.23 4.32
CA ALA A 64 8.82 1.10 4.95
C ALA A 64 8.92 2.03 6.17
N LYS A 65 9.62 1.59 7.22
CA LYS A 65 9.83 2.39 8.45
C LYS A 65 10.81 3.55 8.24
N SER A 66 11.76 3.41 7.33
CA SER A 66 12.78 4.42 7.03
C SER A 66 12.93 4.63 5.52
N PRO A 67 13.47 5.77 5.06
CA PRO A 67 13.73 6.01 3.64
C PRO A 67 14.81 5.09 3.05
N ASN A 68 15.63 4.46 3.91
CA ASN A 68 16.75 3.60 3.52
C ASN A 68 16.43 2.11 3.61
N SER A 69 15.22 1.75 4.08
CA SER A 69 14.78 0.36 4.28
C SER A 69 14.59 -0.43 2.98
N MET A 70 14.69 0.21 1.81
CA MET A 70 14.70 -0.49 0.52
C MET A 70 15.82 0.06 -0.35
N PRO A 71 17.02 -0.54 -0.30
CA PRO A 71 18.14 -0.14 -1.14
C PRO A 71 17.77 -0.15 -2.63
N GLY A 72 18.17 0.90 -3.35
CA GLY A 72 17.86 1.07 -4.78
C GLY A 72 16.47 1.65 -5.07
N CYS A 73 15.70 1.98 -4.03
CA CYS A 73 14.36 2.49 -4.17
C CYS A 73 14.25 3.93 -3.66
N ASN A 74 13.75 4.82 -4.50
CA ASN A 74 13.53 6.21 -4.10
C ASN A 74 12.24 6.33 -3.29
N LEU A 75 12.34 6.11 -1.98
CA LEU A 75 11.19 6.13 -1.09
C LEU A 75 10.77 7.55 -0.74
N VAL A 76 9.46 7.79 -0.71
CA VAL A 76 8.86 9.06 -0.34
C VAL A 76 7.94 8.87 0.85
N LYS A 77 7.96 9.84 1.77
CA LYS A 77 7.11 9.81 2.96
C LYS A 77 5.64 9.95 2.56
N ILE A 78 4.74 9.18 3.17
CA ILE A 78 3.29 9.42 3.08
C ILE A 78 2.89 10.33 4.24
N VAL A 79 2.36 11.50 3.91
CA VAL A 79 1.92 12.52 4.86
C VAL A 79 0.40 12.61 4.83
N GLU A 80 -0.21 12.51 6.00
CA GLU A 80 -1.61 12.86 6.20
C GLU A 80 -1.79 14.38 6.27
N TRP A 81 -2.85 14.85 5.61
CA TRP A 81 -3.36 16.20 5.72
C TRP A 81 -4.81 16.16 6.16
N THR A 82 -5.17 17.00 7.11
CA THR A 82 -6.52 17.08 7.67
C THR A 82 -7.14 18.46 7.41
N ALA A 83 -8.42 18.47 7.06
CA ALA A 83 -9.23 19.67 6.95
C ALA A 83 -10.67 19.33 7.36
N TRP A 84 -11.12 19.87 8.49
CA TRP A 84 -12.39 19.47 9.11
C TRP A 84 -12.47 17.96 9.31
N HIS A 85 -13.41 17.27 8.66
CA HIS A 85 -13.56 15.82 8.68
C HIS A 85 -12.78 15.13 7.55
N ASN A 86 -12.20 15.87 6.60
CA ASN A 86 -11.48 15.27 5.48
C ASN A 86 -10.05 14.90 5.84
N ARG A 87 -9.60 13.80 5.24
CA ARG A 87 -8.21 13.33 5.26
C ARG A 87 -7.73 13.17 3.83
N LYS A 88 -6.53 13.66 3.54
CA LYS A 88 -5.85 13.43 2.26
C LYS A 88 -4.45 12.91 2.56
N TYR A 89 -4.02 11.87 1.85
CA TYR A 89 -2.71 11.25 2.01
C TYR A 89 -1.90 11.53 0.76
N THR A 90 -0.79 12.24 0.92
CA THR A 90 0.07 12.66 -0.19
C THR A 90 1.45 12.05 -0.04
N VAL A 91 2.12 11.80 -1.16
CA VAL A 91 3.55 11.52 -1.17
C VAL A 91 4.35 12.81 -1.03
N GLY A 92 5.38 12.75 -0.19
CA GLY A 92 6.20 13.89 0.18
C GLY A 92 5.44 14.95 0.99
N GLU A 93 6.06 16.12 1.07
CA GLU A 93 5.62 17.28 1.86
C GLU A 93 4.61 18.17 1.10
N ASN A 94 4.03 17.66 0.01
CA ASN A 94 3.17 18.42 -0.88
C ASN A 94 1.82 18.74 -0.23
N LYS A 95 1.76 19.88 0.45
CA LYS A 95 0.55 20.40 1.07
C LYS A 95 -0.58 20.59 0.04
N PRO A 96 -1.78 20.04 0.28
CA PRO A 96 -2.94 20.33 -0.57
C PRO A 96 -3.37 21.80 -0.48
N ASN A 97 -3.89 22.35 -1.58
CA ASN A 97 -4.41 23.71 -1.62
C ASN A 97 -5.55 23.93 -0.61
N GLY A 98 -5.54 25.07 0.07
CA GLY A 98 -6.56 25.46 1.06
C GLY A 98 -6.14 25.25 2.53
N PRO A 99 -7.10 25.21 3.47
CA PRO A 99 -6.85 25.22 4.91
C PRO A 99 -6.51 23.83 5.48
N TRP A 100 -5.61 23.10 4.80
CA TRP A 100 -5.14 21.80 5.26
C TRP A 100 -4.06 21.95 6.33
N LYS A 101 -4.15 21.13 7.38
CA LYS A 101 -3.15 21.01 8.45
C LYS A 101 -2.45 19.67 8.31
N ARG A 102 -1.15 19.64 8.59
CA ARG A 102 -0.38 18.40 8.60
C ARG A 102 -0.87 17.52 9.76
N GLY A 103 -1.13 16.24 9.47
CA GLY A 103 -1.45 15.19 10.43
C GLY A 103 -0.26 14.24 10.62
N ASP A 104 -0.55 12.94 10.68
CA ASP A 104 0.44 11.89 10.93
C ASP A 104 1.28 11.53 9.69
N ASP A 105 2.53 11.14 9.94
CA ASP A 105 3.38 10.44 8.96
C ASP A 105 3.06 8.94 8.98
N LEU A 106 2.67 8.38 7.83
CA LEU A 106 2.34 6.95 7.68
C LEU A 106 3.53 6.06 7.31
N GLY A 107 4.75 6.62 7.24
CA GLY A 107 5.96 5.92 6.83
C GLY A 107 6.37 6.27 5.40
N TYR A 108 7.13 5.38 4.76
CA TYR A 108 7.71 5.62 3.44
C TYR A 108 7.19 4.63 2.41
N ALA A 109 6.88 5.09 1.22
CA ALA A 109 6.32 4.31 0.12
C ALA A 109 7.06 4.60 -1.18
N ALA A 110 6.91 3.71 -2.16
CA ALA A 110 7.35 4.01 -3.51
C ALA A 110 6.38 5.03 -4.14
N PRO A 111 6.89 6.09 -4.81
CA PRO A 111 6.06 6.87 -5.72
C PRO A 111 5.50 5.93 -6.77
N TYR A 112 4.23 6.13 -7.16
CA TYR A 112 3.58 5.25 -8.13
C TYR A 112 4.39 5.04 -9.42
N GLU A 113 5.00 6.10 -9.94
CA GLU A 113 5.74 6.08 -11.20
C GLU A 113 7.03 5.25 -11.15
N LYS A 114 7.52 4.91 -9.95
CA LYS A 114 8.78 4.17 -9.73
C LYS A 114 8.51 2.93 -8.90
N VAL A 115 8.06 1.86 -9.56
CA VAL A 115 7.63 0.62 -8.88
C VAL A 115 8.84 -0.17 -8.39
N CYS A 116 9.30 0.13 -7.18
CA CYS A 116 10.25 -0.69 -6.43
C CYS A 116 9.50 -1.83 -5.72
N LYS A 117 9.24 -2.96 -6.40
CA LYS A 117 8.55 -4.15 -5.84
C LYS A 117 7.20 -3.87 -5.11
N ALA A 118 6.73 -2.62 -5.09
CA ALA A 118 5.54 -2.12 -4.42
C ALA A 118 4.37 -2.33 -5.36
N GLY A 119 3.83 -3.55 -5.37
CA GLY A 119 2.84 -3.99 -6.35
C GLY A 119 1.41 -3.57 -6.05
N ILE A 120 1.13 -2.88 -4.93
CA ILE A 120 -0.22 -2.47 -4.53
C ILE A 120 -0.41 -0.97 -4.78
N PRO A 121 -0.91 -0.55 -5.96
CA PRO A 121 -1.26 0.84 -6.19
C PRO A 121 -2.50 1.22 -5.35
N ILE A 122 -2.42 2.32 -4.62
CA ILE A 122 -3.56 2.86 -3.88
C ILE A 122 -4.13 4.02 -4.67
N TYR A 123 -5.37 3.90 -5.13
CA TYR A 123 -6.08 4.91 -5.90
C TYR A 123 -6.84 5.87 -5.00
N LEU A 124 -6.92 7.14 -5.41
CA LEU A 124 -7.68 8.20 -4.80
C LEU A 124 -8.93 8.50 -5.64
N TYR A 125 -10.08 8.40 -5.00
CA TYR A 125 -11.35 8.85 -5.53
C TYR A 125 -11.85 10.03 -4.71
N GLU A 126 -12.34 11.05 -5.38
CA GLU A 126 -13.09 12.12 -4.75
C GLU A 126 -14.58 11.81 -4.88
N VAL A 127 -15.29 11.87 -3.77
CA VAL A 127 -16.72 11.60 -3.70
C VAL A 127 -17.41 12.84 -3.19
N ASP A 128 -18.40 13.34 -3.93
CA ASP A 128 -19.21 14.47 -3.48
C ASP A 128 -20.47 13.96 -2.78
N ARG A 129 -20.39 13.86 -1.45
CA ARG A 129 -21.52 13.58 -0.58
C ARG A 129 -21.45 14.53 0.61
N TRP A 130 -22.05 15.71 0.44
CA TRP A 130 -22.07 16.78 1.43
C TRP A 130 -20.67 17.32 1.76
N GLY A 131 -19.91 17.62 0.71
CA GLY A 131 -18.53 18.11 0.75
C GLY A 131 -17.55 17.04 0.27
N LYS A 132 -16.55 17.46 -0.52
CA LYS A 132 -15.54 16.60 -1.15
C LYS A 132 -14.92 15.65 -0.12
N ARG A 133 -15.16 14.34 -0.26
CA ARG A 133 -14.56 13.28 0.57
C ARG A 133 -13.56 12.47 -0.26
N PHE A 134 -12.51 11.98 0.38
CA PHE A 134 -11.45 11.25 -0.29
C PHE A 134 -11.49 9.77 0.10
N PHE A 135 -11.53 8.89 -0.89
CA PHE A 135 -11.57 7.45 -0.70
C PHE A 135 -10.31 6.82 -1.29
N TYR A 136 -9.61 6.02 -0.48
CA TYR A 136 -8.36 5.36 -0.84
C TYR A 136 -8.57 3.85 -0.93
N THR A 137 -8.29 3.27 -2.09
CA THR A 137 -8.48 1.84 -2.32
C THR A 137 -7.62 1.32 -3.47
N PRO A 138 -7.14 0.07 -3.42
CA PRO A 138 -6.57 -0.59 -4.59
C PRO A 138 -7.62 -0.99 -5.65
N LYS A 139 -8.93 -0.91 -5.35
CA LYS A 139 -10.01 -1.43 -6.21
C LYS A 139 -11.12 -0.41 -6.43
N GLN A 140 -11.30 0.02 -7.69
CA GLN A 140 -12.40 0.91 -8.07
C GLN A 140 -13.79 0.35 -7.71
N THR A 141 -13.97 -0.97 -7.77
CA THR A 141 -15.26 -1.62 -7.49
C THR A 141 -15.77 -1.35 -6.07
N GLU A 142 -14.88 -1.13 -5.10
CA GLU A 142 -15.28 -0.78 -3.73
C GLU A 142 -15.99 0.58 -3.67
N VAL A 143 -15.63 1.52 -4.56
CA VAL A 143 -16.28 2.83 -4.68
C VAL A 143 -17.62 2.69 -5.42
N ASN A 144 -17.65 1.91 -6.50
CA ASN A 144 -18.86 1.70 -7.30
C ASN A 144 -20.01 1.06 -6.49
N LEU A 145 -19.68 0.11 -5.61
CA LEU A 145 -20.68 -0.55 -4.75
C LEU A 145 -21.32 0.39 -3.73
N LEU A 146 -20.69 1.53 -3.43
CA LEU A 146 -21.25 2.55 -2.54
C LEU A 146 -22.26 3.47 -3.26
N LEU A 147 -22.42 3.33 -4.59
CA LEU A 147 -23.37 4.11 -5.43
C LEU A 147 -23.24 5.63 -5.26
N LEU A 148 -22.02 6.12 -4.99
CA LEU A 148 -21.76 7.54 -4.84
C LEU A 148 -21.23 8.12 -6.16
N SER A 149 -21.73 9.30 -6.56
CA SER A 149 -21.11 10.09 -7.62
C SER A 149 -19.66 10.37 -7.22
N HIS A 150 -18.71 10.02 -8.09
CA HIS A 150 -17.29 10.10 -7.78
C HIS A 150 -16.46 10.53 -8.98
N GLU A 151 -15.35 11.19 -8.71
CA GLU A 151 -14.31 11.57 -9.65
C GLU A 151 -13.03 10.80 -9.34
N PHE A 152 -12.41 10.24 -10.38
CA PHE A 152 -11.12 9.58 -10.23
C PHE A 152 -10.00 10.63 -10.22
N GLN A 153 -9.20 10.65 -9.16
CA GLN A 153 -8.08 11.58 -8.99
C GLN A 153 -6.71 10.93 -9.25
N GLY A 154 -6.66 9.67 -9.67
CA GLY A 154 -5.41 8.94 -9.92
C GLY A 154 -4.98 8.05 -8.75
N GLN A 155 -3.69 7.73 -8.70
CA GLN A 155 -3.09 6.97 -7.59
C GLN A 155 -2.01 7.78 -6.86
N PRO A 156 -2.19 8.07 -5.57
CA PRO A 156 -1.22 8.86 -4.83
C PRO A 156 0.07 8.12 -4.44
N PHE A 157 0.07 6.80 -4.25
CA PHE A 157 1.25 6.01 -3.83
C PHE A 157 1.10 4.51 -4.06
N SER A 158 2.21 3.76 -3.92
CA SER A 158 2.23 2.30 -3.99
C SER A 158 2.81 1.65 -2.73
N LEU A 159 2.15 0.60 -2.25
CA LEU A 159 2.49 -0.13 -1.04
C LEU A 159 3.05 -1.53 -1.35
N TRP A 160 3.76 -2.13 -0.39
CA TRP A 160 4.22 -3.52 -0.47
C TRP A 160 3.23 -4.48 0.15
N ALA A 161 3.39 -5.76 -0.20
CA ALA A 161 2.78 -6.91 0.46
C ALA A 161 3.81 -7.61 1.36
N LYS A 162 3.40 -8.13 2.52
CA LYS A 162 4.26 -8.84 3.48
C LYS A 162 4.29 -10.35 3.20
N ASP A 163 4.60 -10.74 1.96
CA ASP A 163 4.80 -12.15 1.52
C ASP A 163 3.57 -13.00 1.20
N GLN A 164 2.37 -12.41 1.18
CA GLN A 164 1.22 -13.00 0.48
C GLN A 164 0.51 -11.87 -0.25
N TRP A 165 -0.17 -12.19 -1.36
CA TRP A 165 -0.96 -11.30 -2.23
C TRP A 165 -0.32 -10.94 -3.57
N SER A 166 0.45 -11.87 -4.16
CA SER A 166 0.67 -11.92 -5.62
C SER A 166 -0.64 -11.89 -6.44
N GLU A 167 -1.79 -12.13 -5.80
CA GLU A 167 -3.13 -12.14 -6.41
C GLU A 167 -3.80 -10.77 -6.53
N TYR A 168 -3.28 -9.70 -5.93
CA TYR A 168 -4.01 -8.42 -5.87
C TYR A 168 -3.72 -7.42 -6.99
N ALA A 169 -2.90 -7.78 -7.98
CA ALA A 169 -2.50 -6.89 -9.07
C ALA A 169 -2.90 -7.45 -10.45
N GLY A 170 -4.13 -7.20 -10.88
CA GLY A 170 -4.56 -7.53 -12.25
C GLY A 170 -5.92 -6.93 -12.61
N THR A 171 -5.93 -5.68 -13.09
CA THR A 171 -7.10 -5.11 -13.78
C THR A 171 -6.81 -5.09 -15.28
N LYS A 172 -7.65 -5.76 -16.08
CA LYS A 172 -7.58 -5.69 -17.55
C LYS A 172 -8.69 -4.77 -18.05
N ARG A 173 -8.32 -3.78 -18.87
CA ARG A 173 -9.24 -2.81 -19.45
C ARG A 173 -9.65 -3.31 -20.84
N ASN A 174 -10.92 -3.68 -21.00
CA ASN A 174 -11.50 -3.97 -22.31
C ASN A 174 -12.48 -2.85 -22.68
N GLU A 175 -12.43 -2.39 -23.92
CA GLU A 175 -13.48 -1.54 -24.48
C GLU A 175 -14.72 -2.39 -24.74
N GLY A 176 -15.83 -2.04 -24.08
CA GLY A 176 -17.15 -2.53 -24.46
C GLY A 176 -17.72 -1.68 -25.61
N GLY A 177 -18.58 -2.26 -26.43
CA GLY A 177 -19.14 -1.64 -27.64
C GLY A 177 -19.93 -0.33 -27.46
N ASP A 178 -20.14 0.11 -26.21
CA ASP A 178 -20.90 1.34 -25.86
C ASP A 178 -20.00 2.48 -25.34
N ASN A 179 -18.69 2.50 -25.67
CA ASN A 179 -17.70 3.42 -25.06
C ASN A 179 -17.60 3.33 -23.52
N LYS A 180 -18.09 2.23 -22.93
CA LYS A 180 -17.98 1.93 -21.49
C LYS A 180 -16.82 0.97 -21.26
N TYR A 181 -15.92 1.33 -20.36
CA TYR A 181 -14.84 0.45 -19.92
C TYR A 181 -15.39 -0.61 -18.97
N ILE A 182 -15.30 -1.88 -19.37
CA ILE A 182 -15.61 -3.01 -18.50
C ILE A 182 -14.29 -3.46 -17.88
N VAL A 183 -14.11 -3.19 -16.58
CA VAL A 183 -12.95 -3.66 -15.81
C VAL A 183 -13.30 -5.02 -15.21
N ARG A 184 -12.65 -6.09 -15.69
CA ARG A 184 -12.77 -7.43 -15.10
C ARG A 184 -11.55 -7.75 -14.24
N LEU A 185 -11.79 -8.37 -13.09
CA LEU A 185 -10.73 -8.97 -12.26
C LEU A 185 -10.13 -10.12 -13.06
N VAL A 186 -8.84 -10.08 -13.32
CA VAL A 186 -8.11 -11.19 -13.96
C VAL A 186 -7.33 -11.89 -12.86
N ARG A 187 -7.68 -13.16 -12.58
CA ARG A 187 -6.71 -14.06 -11.94
C ARG A 187 -5.51 -14.18 -12.88
N PRO A 188 -4.27 -13.98 -12.41
CA PRO A 188 -3.13 -14.43 -13.20
C PRO A 188 -3.37 -15.90 -13.53
N LYS A 189 -3.22 -16.28 -14.80
CA LYS A 189 -3.01 -17.69 -15.11
C LYS A 189 -1.76 -18.09 -14.32
N ILE A 190 -1.95 -18.93 -13.31
CA ILE A 190 -0.86 -19.77 -12.84
C ILE A 190 -0.66 -20.71 -14.03
N ASP A 191 0.47 -20.58 -14.72
CA ASP A 191 0.84 -21.61 -15.69
C ASP A 191 1.06 -22.89 -14.87
N ASP A 192 0.11 -23.82 -14.98
CA ASP A 192 0.13 -25.16 -14.37
C ASP A 192 1.24 -26.06 -14.99
N ASP A 193 2.33 -25.47 -15.48
CA ASP A 193 3.45 -26.21 -16.11
C ASP A 193 4.49 -26.69 -15.08
N PHE A 194 4.26 -26.49 -13.78
CA PHE A 194 5.17 -26.94 -12.70
C PHE A 194 4.65 -28.11 -11.85
N LEU A 195 3.55 -28.75 -12.24
CA LEU A 195 3.04 -29.94 -11.54
C LEU A 195 3.04 -31.24 -12.34
N ASP A 196 3.66 -31.29 -13.53
CA ASP A 196 3.97 -32.55 -14.19
C ASP A 196 5.34 -32.48 -14.90
N LYS A 197 6.41 -32.78 -14.15
CA LYS A 197 7.62 -33.51 -14.60
C LYS A 197 8.57 -33.83 -13.45
#